data_AF-A0A7V3I6Z7-F1
#
_entry.id   AF-A0A7V3I6Z7-F1
#
_cell.length_a   1.000
_cell.length_b   1.000
_cell.length_c   1.000
_cell.angle_alpha   90.00
_cell.angle_beta   90.00
_cell.angle_gamma   90.00
#
_symmetry.space_group_name_H-M   'P 1'
#
loop_
_entity.id
_entity.type
_entity.pdbx_description
1 polymer ?
#
loop_
_entity_poly.entity_id
_entity_poly.type
_entity_poly.pdbx_seq_one_letter_code
_entity_poly.pdbx_strand_id
1 'polypeptide(L)'
;MLTTRLIPAAVAVAAICGAAAATDLMPGFKRSPFWNEQLRDTQTPEGIKVHVNAPETMRPDAPTTVIFYATPNGNTIAQTLGVQMKPGLDWHYDIQHIAAQTRRLREVSPDHNIVLACVEAEGRSWPAWRSKHPDNAELIRSMVDNTIKGMPGKSVKVVLTGHSGGGSMIFGFINACDEIPAYVERIAWLDANYAYSDEQKHGDKLIAWLKADPTRNLIVIAYDDRNITLDGKPVNGPTAGTYRATERMRAAFEKDIELEHTVTGDLDRYVGLGGRVTFVVHRNPSNKILHTALVGEMNGFLEAMTLNTPEHEKLGKFGTPRAYTNWIQPASDAPSSQSAGAAAPDKSQTPFDISKLGGRASPAGTGGEAIMKSVAAMSRSDREAQILREIVGGNVPAFMSKFVTVSVRGVDANGKTHTASYEVSPDYVCVGTDEDFVRVPLTPMAAQPLADRLCCSLTTRKMCDDIYRQADVKLEPRPMTQDRESVATFVKHNAVIEQQRKGKRLGALVAGIKKDVVISNLLQEREHRVAIYGWHQLDGKPIQPLTTVHVDWYVDYSHGIRLVKRKMTVDGESRDLQDVLKDPGLCFLVSDEGPIAVPHY
;
A
#
# COMPACT_ATOMS: atom_id res chain seq x y z
N MET A 1 -54.48 42.82 33.39
CA MET A 1 -54.53 41.53 34.11
C MET A 1 -55.44 40.59 33.35
N LEU A 2 -54.87 39.59 32.66
CA LEU A 2 -55.26 38.18 32.67
C LEU A 2 -54.49 37.47 31.56
N THR A 3 -53.65 36.53 32.00
CA THR A 3 -52.93 35.54 31.22
C THR A 3 -53.88 34.59 30.49
N THR A 4 -53.62 34.33 29.20
CA THR A 4 -54.09 33.10 28.54
C THR A 4 -52.94 32.48 27.77
N ARG A 5 -52.52 31.29 28.21
CA ARG A 5 -51.45 30.48 27.63
C ARG A 5 -51.95 29.83 26.33
N LEU A 6 -51.19 29.97 25.25
CA LEU A 6 -51.32 29.17 24.03
C LEU A 6 -50.47 27.90 24.18
N ILE A 7 -51.11 26.74 24.04
CA ILE A 7 -50.45 25.44 23.82
C ILE A 7 -50.60 25.14 22.32
N PRO A 8 -49.53 24.94 21.54
CA PRO A 8 -49.66 24.47 20.17
C PRO A 8 -49.86 22.95 20.17
N ALA A 9 -50.89 22.51 19.44
CA ALA A 9 -51.16 21.11 19.14
C ALA A 9 -50.01 20.52 18.28
N ALA A 10 -49.48 19.39 18.73
CA ALA A 10 -48.54 18.59 17.95
C ALA A 10 -49.27 17.93 16.77
N VAL A 11 -48.94 18.32 15.55
CA VAL A 11 -49.33 17.59 14.34
C VAL A 11 -48.35 16.44 14.16
N ALA A 12 -48.81 15.22 14.44
CA ALA A 12 -48.08 14.00 14.12
C ALA A 12 -48.10 13.78 12.60
N VAL A 13 -46.96 14.03 11.94
CA VAL A 13 -46.73 13.55 10.57
C VAL A 13 -46.39 12.06 10.68
N ALA A 14 -47.36 11.21 10.35
CA ALA A 14 -47.16 9.78 10.22
C ALA A 14 -46.20 9.51 9.05
N ALA A 15 -44.97 9.11 9.37
CA ALA A 15 -44.04 8.56 8.39
C ALA A 15 -44.59 7.20 7.93
N ILE A 16 -45.11 7.16 6.70
CA ILE A 16 -45.42 5.90 6.01
C ILE A 16 -44.08 5.22 5.72
N CYS A 17 -43.64 4.35 6.63
CA CYS A 17 -42.61 3.37 6.35
C CYS A 17 -43.20 2.34 5.39
N GLY A 18 -43.06 2.57 4.09
CA GLY A 18 -43.21 1.50 3.11
C GLY A 18 -42.12 0.47 3.38
N ALA A 19 -42.51 -0.69 3.92
CA ALA A 19 -41.65 -1.86 3.96
C ALA A 19 -41.35 -2.24 2.50
N ALA A 20 -40.20 -1.85 1.98
CA ALA A 20 -39.70 -2.32 0.70
C ALA A 20 -39.59 -3.85 0.80
N ALA A 21 -40.34 -4.58 -0.03
CA ALA A 21 -40.19 -6.01 -0.16
C ALA A 21 -38.73 -6.33 -0.44
N ALA A 22 -38.15 -7.28 0.30
CA ALA A 22 -36.78 -7.72 0.08
C ALA A 22 -36.66 -8.21 -1.37
N THR A 23 -35.94 -7.46 -2.20
CA THR A 23 -35.58 -7.86 -3.54
C THR A 23 -34.61 -9.03 -3.46
N ASP A 24 -34.90 -10.09 -4.21
CA ASP A 24 -34.02 -11.25 -4.31
C ASP A 24 -32.66 -10.82 -4.87
N LEU A 25 -31.59 -11.25 -4.21
CA LEU A 25 -30.22 -11.02 -4.68
C LEU A 25 -29.98 -11.77 -6.00
N MET A 26 -29.08 -11.24 -6.84
CA MET A 26 -28.65 -11.97 -8.04
C MET A 26 -27.98 -13.31 -7.66
N PRO A 27 -28.07 -14.35 -8.50
CA PRO A 27 -27.46 -15.64 -8.22
C PRO A 27 -25.97 -15.56 -7.86
N GLY A 28 -25.61 -16.11 -6.70
CA GLY A 28 -24.23 -16.11 -6.18
C GLY A 28 -23.78 -14.80 -5.54
N PHE A 29 -24.66 -13.80 -5.39
CA PHE A 29 -24.35 -12.56 -4.69
C PHE A 29 -24.72 -12.64 -3.21
N LYS A 30 -23.93 -11.95 -2.38
CA LYS A 30 -24.18 -11.71 -0.94
C LYS A 30 -24.49 -10.24 -0.71
N ARG A 31 -25.32 -9.93 0.28
CA ARG A 31 -25.58 -8.54 0.68
C ARG A 31 -24.33 -7.91 1.28
N SER A 32 -24.02 -6.67 0.92
CA SER A 32 -22.97 -5.89 1.56
C SER A 32 -23.40 -5.50 2.98
N PRO A 33 -22.52 -5.61 3.99
CA PRO A 33 -22.85 -5.20 5.35
C PRO A 33 -22.76 -3.68 5.59
N PHE A 34 -22.29 -2.90 4.60
CA PHE A 34 -21.99 -1.47 4.77
C PHE A 34 -22.94 -0.54 4.03
N TRP A 35 -23.42 -0.96 2.85
CA TRP A 35 -24.20 -0.15 1.93
C TRP A 35 -25.27 -1.03 1.28
N ASN A 36 -26.29 -0.42 0.69
CA ASN A 36 -27.34 -1.12 -0.08
C ASN A 36 -26.77 -1.63 -1.41
N GLU A 37 -25.88 -2.61 -1.30
CA GLU A 37 -25.11 -3.21 -2.38
C GLU A 37 -25.15 -4.73 -2.26
N GLN A 38 -24.91 -5.41 -3.38
CA GLN A 38 -24.70 -6.84 -3.43
C GLN A 38 -23.33 -7.13 -4.05
N LEU A 39 -22.66 -8.14 -3.51
CA LEU A 39 -21.26 -8.46 -3.78
C LEU A 39 -21.12 -9.89 -4.31
N ARG A 40 -20.24 -10.12 -5.29
CA ARG A 40 -19.86 -11.46 -5.73
C ARG A 40 -18.37 -11.52 -6.04
N ASP A 41 -17.71 -12.52 -5.48
CA ASP A 41 -16.29 -12.79 -5.69
C ASP A 41 -16.14 -14.05 -6.54
N THR A 42 -15.33 -13.98 -7.59
CA THR A 42 -15.00 -15.12 -8.46
C THR A 42 -13.52 -15.11 -8.80
N GLN A 43 -13.00 -16.25 -9.23
CA GLN A 43 -11.62 -16.39 -9.68
C GLN A 43 -11.54 -17.37 -10.86
N THR A 44 -10.80 -17.02 -11.90
CA THR A 44 -10.51 -17.93 -13.01
C THR A 44 -9.41 -18.93 -12.63
N PRO A 45 -9.32 -20.10 -13.27
CA PRO A 45 -8.25 -21.06 -13.02
C PRO A 45 -6.83 -20.48 -13.18
N GLU A 46 -6.69 -19.50 -14.07
CA GLU A 46 -5.44 -18.79 -14.41
C GLU A 46 -5.17 -17.62 -13.45
N GLY A 47 -5.95 -17.50 -12.37
CA GLY A 47 -5.67 -16.60 -11.27
C GLY A 47 -6.16 -15.17 -11.45
N ILE A 48 -7.09 -14.90 -12.38
CA ILE A 48 -7.78 -13.60 -12.43
C ILE A 48 -8.89 -13.59 -11.38
N LYS A 49 -8.78 -12.71 -10.39
CA LYS A 49 -9.84 -12.46 -9.41
C LYS A 49 -10.77 -11.36 -9.90
N VAL A 50 -12.07 -11.53 -9.68
CA VAL A 50 -13.10 -10.54 -10.02
C VAL A 50 -14.00 -10.34 -8.81
N HIS A 51 -14.04 -9.09 -8.34
CA HIS A 51 -14.99 -8.64 -7.32
C HIS A 51 -16.04 -7.75 -7.96
N VAL A 52 -17.28 -8.23 -7.96
CA VAL A 52 -18.42 -7.48 -8.47
C VAL A 52 -19.15 -6.82 -7.30
N ASN A 53 -19.30 -5.50 -7.37
CA ASN A 53 -20.11 -4.68 -6.49
C ASN A 53 -21.25 -4.05 -7.31
N ALA A 54 -22.49 -4.44 -7.04
CA ALA A 54 -23.69 -3.95 -7.72
C ALA A 54 -24.65 -3.28 -6.72
N PRO A 55 -25.57 -2.40 -7.17
CA PRO A 55 -26.70 -1.98 -6.35
C PRO A 55 -27.46 -3.20 -5.82
N GLU A 56 -27.92 -3.14 -4.57
CA GLU A 56 -28.67 -4.23 -3.96
C GLU A 56 -29.95 -4.57 -4.74
N THR A 57 -30.62 -3.55 -5.28
CA THR A 57 -31.73 -3.73 -6.21
C THR A 57 -31.29 -3.34 -7.62
N MET A 58 -31.18 -4.34 -8.49
CA MET A 58 -30.97 -4.15 -9.92
C MET A 58 -32.33 -3.93 -10.60
N ARG A 59 -32.45 -2.89 -11.43
CA ARG A 59 -33.68 -2.57 -12.16
C ARG A 59 -33.65 -3.17 -13.57
N PRO A 60 -34.46 -4.19 -13.90
CA PRO A 60 -34.40 -4.85 -15.21
C PRO A 60 -34.79 -3.95 -16.40
N ASP A 61 -35.55 -2.89 -16.14
CA ASP A 61 -36.03 -1.91 -17.12
C ASP A 61 -35.07 -0.72 -17.33
N ALA A 62 -34.06 -0.58 -16.47
CA ALA A 62 -33.03 0.45 -16.58
C ALA A 62 -31.82 -0.03 -17.42
N PRO A 63 -31.11 0.88 -18.11
CA PRO A 63 -29.80 0.57 -18.67
C PRO A 63 -28.82 0.16 -17.57
N THR A 64 -27.91 -0.77 -17.89
CA THR A 64 -26.89 -1.27 -16.98
C THR A 64 -25.51 -1.07 -17.56
N THR A 65 -24.64 -0.43 -16.80
CA THR A 65 -23.24 -0.23 -17.13
C THR A 65 -22.38 -1.03 -16.16
N VAL A 66 -21.56 -1.94 -16.70
CA VAL A 66 -20.57 -2.72 -15.94
C VAL A 66 -19.20 -2.09 -16.17
N ILE A 67 -18.65 -1.48 -15.13
CA ILE A 67 -17.33 -0.85 -15.13
C ILE A 67 -16.30 -1.88 -14.68
N PHE A 68 -15.48 -2.37 -15.61
CA PHE A 68 -14.31 -3.16 -15.26
C PHE A 68 -13.18 -2.23 -14.88
N TYR A 69 -12.78 -2.27 -13.60
CA TYR A 69 -11.63 -1.53 -13.09
C TYR A 69 -10.49 -2.50 -12.82
N ALA A 70 -9.44 -2.46 -13.64
CA ALA A 70 -8.24 -3.27 -13.45
C ALA A 70 -7.32 -2.66 -12.39
N THR A 71 -6.92 -3.46 -11.41
CA THR A 71 -6.08 -3.00 -10.30
C THR A 71 -4.69 -2.54 -10.76
N PRO A 72 -4.09 -1.56 -10.08
CA PRO A 72 -2.71 -1.17 -10.33
C PRO A 72 -1.71 -2.23 -9.87
N ASN A 73 -0.48 -2.14 -10.39
CA ASN A 73 0.60 -3.04 -9.99
C ASN A 73 0.84 -2.94 -8.48
N GLY A 74 0.97 -4.09 -7.82
CA GLY A 74 1.22 -4.18 -6.38
C GLY A 74 -0.02 -4.15 -5.50
N ASN A 75 -1.19 -3.76 -6.01
CA ASN A 75 -2.41 -3.64 -5.22
C ASN A 75 -3.31 -4.88 -5.35
N THR A 76 -3.97 -5.20 -4.24
CA THR A 76 -5.11 -6.12 -4.19
C THR A 76 -6.43 -5.40 -4.53
N ILE A 77 -7.45 -6.17 -4.88
CA ILE A 77 -8.84 -5.67 -4.99
C ILE A 77 -9.23 -4.90 -3.73
N ALA A 78 -8.98 -5.45 -2.53
CA ALA A 78 -9.39 -4.82 -1.28
C ALA A 78 -8.75 -3.43 -1.08
N GLN A 79 -7.45 -3.31 -1.35
CA GLN A 79 -6.74 -2.02 -1.31
C GLN A 79 -7.30 -1.06 -2.37
N THR A 80 -7.57 -1.53 -3.57
CA THR A 80 -8.12 -0.70 -4.65
C THR A 80 -9.54 -0.21 -4.32
N LEU A 81 -10.43 -1.09 -3.83
CA LEU A 81 -11.78 -0.74 -3.39
C LEU A 81 -11.75 0.37 -2.33
N GLY A 82 -10.78 0.28 -1.42
CA GLY A 82 -10.48 1.27 -0.40
C GLY A 82 -11.50 1.32 0.74
N VAL A 83 -11.04 1.76 1.91
CA VAL A 83 -11.87 1.92 3.12
C VAL A 83 -11.39 3.14 3.90
N GLN A 84 -12.16 3.54 4.92
CA GLN A 84 -11.71 4.55 5.87
C GLN A 84 -10.49 4.04 6.63
N MET A 85 -9.44 4.85 6.68
CA MET A 85 -8.21 4.49 7.35
C MET A 85 -8.42 4.31 8.86
N LYS A 86 -7.81 3.26 9.39
CA LYS A 86 -7.65 3.01 10.83
C LYS A 86 -6.15 2.80 11.13
N PRO A 87 -5.69 3.09 12.35
CA PRO A 87 -4.29 2.85 12.72
C PRO A 87 -3.82 1.43 12.39
N GLY A 88 -2.70 1.33 11.67
CA GLY A 88 -2.13 0.06 11.26
C GLY A 88 -2.85 -0.65 10.11
N LEU A 89 -3.75 0.02 9.40
CA LEU A 89 -4.21 -0.39 8.07
C LEU A 89 -3.18 0.08 7.02
N ASP A 90 -2.96 -0.76 6.01
CA ASP A 90 -2.02 -0.46 4.93
C ASP A 90 -2.46 0.77 4.13
N TRP A 91 -1.54 1.68 3.81
CA TRP A 91 -1.84 2.96 3.15
C TRP A 91 -2.46 2.78 1.75
N HIS A 92 -2.25 1.64 1.08
CA HIS A 92 -2.83 1.41 -0.24
C HIS A 92 -4.38 1.37 -0.19
N TYR A 93 -4.99 1.20 0.99
CA TYR A 93 -6.44 1.33 1.15
C TYR A 93 -6.95 2.77 1.01
N ASP A 94 -6.07 3.78 1.07
CA ASP A 94 -6.47 5.20 1.02
C ASP A 94 -6.17 5.91 -0.31
N ILE A 95 -5.75 5.20 -1.36
CA ILE A 95 -5.22 5.87 -2.57
C ILE A 95 -6.11 5.80 -3.81
N GLN A 96 -7.13 4.96 -3.81
CA GLN A 96 -7.99 4.74 -4.99
C GLN A 96 -9.47 4.91 -4.66
N HIS A 97 -9.96 4.22 -3.62
CA HIS A 97 -11.36 4.21 -3.19
C HIS A 97 -12.37 3.98 -4.32
N ILE A 98 -12.09 3.08 -5.28
CA ILE A 98 -12.96 2.89 -6.46
C ILE A 98 -14.40 2.52 -6.07
N ALA A 99 -14.60 1.85 -4.93
CA ALA A 99 -15.94 1.57 -4.40
C ALA A 99 -16.68 2.86 -4.01
N ALA A 100 -16.01 3.77 -3.28
CA ALA A 100 -16.59 5.06 -2.88
C ALA A 100 -16.88 5.95 -4.09
N GLN A 101 -15.96 6.00 -5.05
CA GLN A 101 -16.16 6.76 -6.29
C GLN A 101 -17.33 6.19 -7.10
N THR A 102 -17.47 4.87 -7.19
CA THR A 102 -18.62 4.22 -7.87
C THR A 102 -19.94 4.55 -7.17
N ARG A 103 -19.97 4.57 -5.84
CA ARG A 103 -21.17 4.98 -5.08
C ARG A 103 -21.54 6.44 -5.36
N ARG A 104 -20.55 7.32 -5.40
CA ARG A 104 -20.77 8.73 -5.77
C ARG A 104 -21.31 8.85 -7.21
N LEU A 105 -20.85 8.00 -8.13
CA LEU A 105 -21.36 7.94 -9.49
C LEU A 105 -22.83 7.48 -9.53
N ARG A 106 -23.20 6.44 -8.76
CA ARG A 106 -24.60 5.97 -8.66
C ARG A 106 -25.57 7.05 -8.20
N GLU A 107 -25.13 7.89 -7.27
CA GLU A 107 -25.96 8.99 -6.74
C GLU A 107 -26.31 10.02 -7.82
N VAL A 108 -25.35 10.37 -8.69
CA VAL A 108 -25.58 11.37 -9.75
C VAL A 108 -26.20 10.78 -11.02
N SER A 109 -26.26 9.44 -11.11
CA SER A 109 -26.83 8.67 -12.23
C SER A 109 -27.96 7.73 -11.77
N PRO A 110 -29.03 8.22 -11.11
CA PRO A 110 -30.05 7.36 -10.48
C PRO A 110 -30.80 6.48 -11.49
N ASP A 111 -30.85 6.89 -12.77
CA ASP A 111 -31.58 6.19 -13.83
C ASP A 111 -30.85 4.98 -14.41
N HIS A 112 -29.61 4.70 -13.98
CA HIS A 112 -28.81 3.56 -14.45
C HIS A 112 -28.52 2.55 -13.32
N ASN A 113 -28.36 1.28 -13.69
CA ASN A 113 -27.66 0.33 -12.81
C ASN A 113 -26.16 0.44 -13.09
N ILE A 114 -25.39 0.95 -12.12
CA ILE A 114 -23.93 1.03 -12.26
C ILE A 114 -23.28 -0.06 -11.42
N VAL A 115 -22.68 -1.04 -12.09
CA VAL A 115 -22.00 -2.18 -11.49
C VAL A 115 -20.49 -1.99 -11.62
N LEU A 116 -19.75 -2.16 -10.53
CA LEU A 116 -18.29 -2.18 -10.55
C LEU A 116 -17.82 -3.64 -10.55
N ALA A 117 -16.95 -3.99 -11.48
CA ALA A 117 -16.17 -5.22 -11.48
C ALA A 117 -14.69 -4.87 -11.30
N CYS A 118 -14.18 -4.96 -10.06
CA CYS A 118 -12.77 -4.74 -9.78
C CYS A 118 -11.99 -6.03 -10.03
N VAL A 119 -10.95 -5.98 -10.87
CA VAL A 119 -10.25 -7.17 -11.35
C VAL A 119 -8.74 -7.12 -11.07
N GLU A 120 -8.24 -8.20 -10.48
CA GLU A 120 -6.84 -8.37 -10.06
C GLU A 120 -6.24 -9.60 -10.74
N ALA A 121 -5.08 -9.43 -11.36
CA ALA A 121 -4.29 -10.54 -11.86
C ALA A 121 -3.47 -11.21 -10.75
N GLU A 122 -3.27 -12.52 -10.83
CA GLU A 122 -2.34 -13.24 -9.97
C GLU A 122 -0.94 -12.61 -10.00
N GLY A 123 -0.31 -12.49 -8.84
CA GLY A 123 0.97 -11.79 -8.69
C GLY A 123 0.85 -10.26 -8.73
N ARG A 124 -0.37 -9.70 -8.75
CA ARG A 124 -0.66 -8.26 -8.66
C ARG A 124 0.06 -7.43 -9.73
N SER A 125 0.21 -7.99 -10.93
CA SER A 125 0.80 -7.28 -12.07
C SER A 125 0.23 -7.80 -13.38
N TRP A 126 -0.64 -7.02 -14.01
CA TRP A 126 -1.24 -7.36 -15.30
C TRP A 126 -0.20 -7.52 -16.43
N PRO A 127 0.82 -6.65 -16.58
CA PRO A 127 1.89 -6.88 -17.55
C PRO A 127 2.62 -8.21 -17.33
N ALA A 128 3.00 -8.51 -16.08
CA ALA A 128 3.70 -9.76 -15.76
C ALA A 128 2.81 -10.98 -15.97
N TRP A 129 1.53 -10.89 -15.59
CA TRP A 129 0.56 -11.95 -15.80
C TRP A 129 0.35 -12.22 -17.29
N ARG A 130 0.14 -11.18 -18.12
CA ARG A 130 0.01 -11.34 -19.57
C ARG A 130 1.26 -11.94 -20.22
N SER A 131 2.45 -11.58 -19.74
CA SER A 131 3.70 -12.16 -20.23
C SER A 131 3.85 -13.66 -19.92
N LYS A 132 3.17 -14.17 -18.87
CA LYS A 132 3.22 -15.58 -18.47
C LYS A 132 2.14 -16.44 -19.13
N HIS A 133 1.09 -15.82 -19.68
CA HIS A 133 -0.06 -16.51 -20.27
C HIS A 133 -0.12 -16.18 -21.77
N PRO A 134 0.37 -17.06 -22.66
CA PRO A 134 0.36 -16.82 -24.10
C PRO A 134 -1.05 -16.56 -24.67
N ASP A 135 -2.06 -17.17 -24.06
CA ASP A 135 -3.50 -17.07 -24.32
C ASP A 135 -4.19 -15.92 -23.57
N ASN A 136 -3.43 -15.01 -22.95
CA ASN A 136 -3.94 -13.92 -22.11
C ASN A 136 -5.09 -13.12 -22.74
N ALA A 137 -5.06 -12.89 -24.05
CA ALA A 137 -6.07 -12.10 -24.74
C ALA A 137 -7.46 -12.77 -24.64
N GLU A 138 -7.54 -14.07 -24.96
CA GLU A 138 -8.77 -14.85 -24.90
C GLU A 138 -9.26 -15.03 -23.46
N LEU A 139 -8.34 -15.24 -22.51
CA LEU A 139 -8.66 -15.34 -21.08
C LEU A 139 -9.27 -14.05 -20.52
N ILE A 140 -8.66 -12.90 -20.82
CA ILE A 140 -9.18 -11.58 -20.43
C ILE A 140 -10.56 -11.35 -21.05
N ARG A 141 -10.71 -11.67 -22.34
CA ARG A 141 -11.98 -11.51 -23.04
C ARG A 141 -13.07 -12.37 -22.42
N SER A 142 -12.78 -13.64 -22.19
CA SER A 142 -13.70 -14.60 -21.56
C SER A 142 -14.11 -14.16 -20.16
N MET A 143 -13.18 -13.60 -19.38
CA MET A 143 -13.49 -13.05 -18.05
C MET A 143 -14.51 -11.90 -18.13
N VAL A 144 -14.36 -10.98 -19.07
CA VAL A 144 -15.31 -9.87 -19.28
C VAL A 144 -16.67 -10.41 -19.71
N ASP A 145 -16.71 -11.25 -20.74
CA ASP A 145 -17.95 -11.82 -21.29
C ASP A 145 -18.71 -12.64 -20.24
N ASN A 146 -18.00 -13.47 -19.46
CA ASN A 146 -18.61 -14.27 -18.40
C ASN A 146 -19.13 -13.42 -17.23
N THR A 147 -18.48 -12.30 -16.93
CA THR A 147 -18.89 -11.41 -15.84
C THR A 147 -20.18 -10.66 -16.19
N ILE A 148 -20.38 -10.25 -17.44
CA ILE A 148 -21.60 -9.55 -17.88
C ILE A 148 -22.76 -10.49 -18.24
N LYS A 149 -22.47 -11.78 -18.44
CA LYS A 149 -23.48 -12.78 -18.78
C LYS A 149 -24.54 -12.89 -17.68
N GLY A 150 -25.79 -12.65 -18.06
CA GLY A 150 -26.94 -12.73 -17.14
C GLY A 150 -27.13 -11.51 -16.24
N MET A 151 -26.39 -10.40 -16.46
CA MET A 151 -26.61 -9.16 -15.73
C MET A 151 -27.99 -8.57 -16.10
N PRO A 152 -28.87 -8.24 -15.12
CA PRO A 152 -30.16 -7.63 -15.40
C PRO A 152 -30.02 -6.22 -15.99
N GLY A 153 -30.88 -5.85 -16.94
CA GLY A 153 -30.96 -4.50 -17.48
C GLY A 153 -31.56 -4.48 -18.89
N LYS A 154 -32.16 -3.34 -19.28
CA LYS A 154 -32.73 -3.12 -20.62
C LYS A 154 -31.65 -3.21 -21.70
N SER A 155 -30.45 -2.78 -21.36
CA SER A 155 -29.22 -2.93 -22.12
C SER A 155 -28.07 -3.12 -21.13
N VAL A 156 -27.08 -3.93 -21.50
CA VAL A 156 -25.85 -4.11 -20.71
C VAL A 156 -24.69 -3.58 -21.54
N LYS A 157 -24.04 -2.53 -21.03
CA LYS A 157 -22.86 -1.90 -21.63
C LYS A 157 -21.66 -2.04 -20.70
N VAL A 158 -20.48 -1.94 -21.28
CA VAL A 158 -19.19 -2.13 -20.60
C VAL A 158 -18.34 -0.89 -20.69
N VAL A 159 -17.77 -0.53 -19.56
CA VAL A 159 -16.64 0.39 -19.48
C VAL A 159 -15.38 -0.39 -19.12
N LEU A 160 -14.31 -0.18 -19.88
CA LEU A 160 -12.99 -0.73 -19.56
C LEU A 160 -12.13 0.39 -19.00
N THR A 161 -11.66 0.25 -17.77
CA THR A 161 -10.76 1.21 -17.13
C THR A 161 -9.80 0.54 -16.16
N GLY A 162 -8.79 1.29 -15.73
CA GLY A 162 -7.78 0.80 -14.81
C GLY A 162 -6.70 1.83 -14.55
N HIS A 163 -5.98 1.61 -13.47
CA HIS A 163 -4.85 2.45 -13.07
C HIS A 163 -3.53 1.71 -13.24
N SER A 164 -2.47 2.44 -13.62
CA SER A 164 -1.12 1.88 -13.72
C SER A 164 -1.08 0.58 -14.53
N GLY A 165 -0.61 -0.52 -13.92
CA GLY A 165 -0.57 -1.87 -14.50
C GLY A 165 -1.88 -2.33 -15.10
N GLY A 166 -3.01 -1.90 -14.52
CA GLY A 166 -4.35 -2.26 -14.96
C GLY A 166 -4.63 -1.91 -16.42
N GLY A 167 -4.00 -0.87 -16.97
CA GLY A 167 -4.16 -0.54 -18.40
C GLY A 167 -3.62 -1.62 -19.33
N SER A 168 -2.70 -2.47 -18.86
CA SER A 168 -2.26 -3.65 -19.60
C SER A 168 -3.37 -4.68 -19.77
N MET A 169 -4.31 -4.81 -18.81
CA MET A 169 -5.50 -5.66 -18.99
C MET A 169 -6.35 -5.15 -20.16
N ILE A 170 -6.59 -3.84 -20.22
CA ILE A 170 -7.41 -3.20 -21.26
C ILE A 170 -6.82 -3.47 -22.64
N PHE A 171 -5.50 -3.31 -22.82
CA PHE A 171 -4.86 -3.66 -24.08
C PHE A 171 -4.85 -5.17 -24.35
N GLY A 172 -4.79 -6.02 -23.31
CA GLY A 172 -4.99 -7.46 -23.47
C GLY A 172 -6.38 -7.80 -24.03
N PHE A 173 -7.43 -7.12 -23.55
CA PHE A 173 -8.78 -7.24 -24.10
C PHE A 173 -8.84 -6.80 -25.58
N ILE A 174 -8.24 -5.65 -25.91
CA ILE A 174 -8.18 -5.14 -27.29
C ILE A 174 -7.42 -6.09 -28.22
N ASN A 175 -6.38 -6.76 -27.71
CA ASN A 175 -5.62 -7.75 -28.48
C ASN A 175 -6.45 -8.96 -28.87
N ALA A 176 -7.47 -9.31 -28.08
CA ALA A 176 -8.39 -10.41 -28.36
C ALA A 176 -9.41 -10.09 -29.46
N CYS A 177 -9.46 -8.83 -29.91
CA CYS A 177 -10.51 -8.32 -30.77
C CYS A 177 -9.94 -7.94 -32.13
N ASP A 178 -10.54 -8.42 -33.21
CA ASP A 178 -10.39 -7.80 -34.53
C ASP A 178 -11.10 -6.44 -34.55
N GLU A 179 -12.32 -6.41 -34.01
CA GLU A 179 -13.11 -5.22 -33.75
C GLU A 179 -13.58 -5.18 -32.29
N ILE A 180 -13.45 -4.03 -31.63
CA ILE A 180 -13.91 -3.88 -30.24
C ILE A 180 -15.45 -3.99 -30.20
N PRO A 181 -16.03 -4.85 -29.34
CA PRO A 181 -17.47 -5.13 -29.37
C PRO A 181 -18.35 -3.92 -29.14
N ALA A 182 -19.55 -3.96 -29.74
CA ALA A 182 -20.54 -2.90 -29.59
C ALA A 182 -21.12 -2.73 -28.18
N TYR A 183 -20.92 -3.71 -27.29
CA TYR A 183 -21.29 -3.55 -25.89
C TYR A 183 -20.29 -2.68 -25.12
N VAL A 184 -19.07 -2.45 -25.61
CA VAL A 184 -18.10 -1.56 -24.98
C VAL A 184 -18.44 -0.12 -25.38
N GLU A 185 -18.85 0.69 -24.40
CA GLU A 185 -19.29 2.07 -24.61
C GLU A 185 -18.23 3.11 -24.25
N ARG A 186 -17.34 2.78 -23.31
CA ARG A 186 -16.28 3.70 -22.87
C ARG A 186 -15.00 2.93 -22.57
N ILE A 187 -13.87 3.53 -22.94
CA ILE A 187 -12.55 3.03 -22.56
C ILE A 187 -11.77 4.18 -21.95
N ALA A 188 -11.24 3.97 -20.75
CA ALA A 188 -10.48 4.99 -20.04
C ALA A 188 -9.15 4.44 -19.49
N TRP A 189 -8.10 5.26 -19.54
CA TRP A 189 -6.83 4.95 -18.88
C TRP A 189 -6.52 6.02 -17.83
N LEU A 190 -6.27 5.57 -16.60
CA LEU A 190 -5.88 6.43 -15.49
C LEU A 190 -4.39 6.21 -15.22
N ASP A 191 -3.56 7.06 -15.80
CA ASP A 191 -2.11 6.94 -15.78
C ASP A 191 -1.61 5.51 -16.11
N ALA A 192 -2.20 4.92 -17.15
CA ALA A 192 -2.18 3.47 -17.38
C ALA A 192 -1.94 3.04 -18.84
N ASN A 193 -1.75 3.96 -19.77
CA ASN A 193 -1.72 3.62 -21.21
C ASN A 193 -0.34 3.17 -21.74
N TYR A 194 0.62 2.89 -20.87
CA TYR A 194 2.01 2.60 -21.28
C TYR A 194 2.20 1.29 -22.05
N ALA A 195 1.22 0.39 -22.05
CA ALA A 195 1.20 -0.81 -22.90
C ALA A 195 0.61 -0.57 -24.31
N TYR A 196 0.38 0.70 -24.71
CA TYR A 196 0.02 1.06 -26.08
C TYR A 196 1.10 0.62 -27.08
N SER A 197 0.68 0.05 -28.22
CA SER A 197 1.55 -0.46 -29.28
C SER A 197 0.93 -0.20 -30.65
N ASP A 198 1.73 0.39 -31.54
CA ASP A 198 1.37 0.55 -32.96
C ASP A 198 1.48 -0.79 -33.69
N GLU A 199 2.41 -1.66 -33.30
CA GLU A 199 2.59 -3.00 -33.87
C GLU A 199 1.34 -3.88 -33.68
N GLN A 200 0.66 -3.74 -32.53
CA GLN A 200 -0.60 -4.41 -32.23
C GLN A 200 -1.83 -3.67 -32.78
N LYS A 201 -1.62 -2.59 -33.54
CA LYS A 201 -2.67 -1.77 -34.18
C LYS A 201 -3.70 -1.22 -33.20
N HIS A 202 -3.29 -0.90 -31.96
CA HIS A 202 -4.23 -0.40 -30.95
C HIS A 202 -4.93 0.89 -31.42
N GLY A 203 -4.20 1.82 -32.04
CA GLY A 203 -4.75 3.06 -32.60
C GLY A 203 -5.86 2.79 -33.61
N ASP A 204 -5.59 1.98 -34.63
CA ASP A 204 -6.55 1.64 -35.69
C ASP A 204 -7.84 1.03 -35.12
N LYS A 205 -7.72 0.06 -34.20
CA LYS A 205 -8.87 -0.59 -33.56
C LYS A 205 -9.71 0.39 -32.74
N LEU A 206 -9.08 1.29 -32.00
CA LEU A 206 -9.77 2.28 -31.17
C LEU A 206 -10.44 3.37 -32.01
N ILE A 207 -9.80 3.83 -33.08
CA ILE A 207 -10.36 4.81 -34.02
C ILE A 207 -11.55 4.21 -34.76
N ALA A 208 -11.43 2.98 -35.26
CA ALA A 208 -12.54 2.26 -35.89
C ALA A 208 -13.72 2.09 -34.91
N TRP A 209 -13.43 1.71 -33.65
CA TRP A 209 -14.42 1.62 -32.59
C TRP A 209 -15.13 2.96 -32.33
N LEU A 210 -14.41 4.09 -32.27
CA LEU A 210 -15.00 5.43 -32.09
C LEU A 210 -15.84 5.91 -33.28
N LYS A 211 -15.43 5.57 -34.51
CA LYS A 211 -16.14 5.93 -35.76
C LYS A 211 -17.44 5.14 -35.91
N ALA A 212 -17.50 3.91 -35.39
CA ALA A 212 -18.64 3.02 -35.55
C ALA A 212 -19.89 3.38 -34.71
N ASP A 213 -19.75 4.19 -33.64
CA ASP A 213 -20.90 4.63 -32.83
C ASP A 213 -20.63 5.99 -32.15
N PRO A 214 -21.47 7.02 -32.37
CA PRO A 214 -21.29 8.34 -31.79
C PRO A 214 -21.46 8.38 -30.26
N THR A 215 -21.94 7.32 -29.60
CA THR A 215 -22.05 7.30 -28.13
C THR A 215 -20.76 6.83 -27.44
N ARG A 216 -19.77 6.36 -28.20
CA ARG A 216 -18.51 5.81 -27.65
C ARG A 216 -17.55 6.90 -27.24
N ASN A 217 -16.90 6.69 -26.09
CA ASN A 217 -15.98 7.67 -25.48
C ASN A 217 -14.63 7.05 -25.09
N LEU A 218 -13.53 7.71 -25.46
CA LEU A 218 -12.17 7.38 -25.09
C LEU A 218 -11.56 8.49 -24.24
N ILE A 219 -11.07 8.13 -23.06
CA ILE A 219 -10.46 9.07 -22.12
C ILE A 219 -9.08 8.58 -21.70
N VAL A 220 -8.09 9.46 -21.73
CA VAL A 220 -6.78 9.19 -21.12
C VAL A 220 -6.50 10.32 -20.14
N ILE A 221 -6.28 9.99 -18.88
CA ILE A 221 -5.84 10.95 -17.86
C ILE A 221 -4.43 10.54 -17.45
N ALA A 222 -3.46 11.42 -17.57
CA ALA A 222 -2.07 11.17 -17.21
C ALA A 222 -1.45 12.43 -16.58
N TYR A 223 -0.20 12.32 -16.15
CA TYR A 223 0.59 13.48 -15.74
C TYR A 223 1.99 13.42 -16.33
N ASP A 224 2.67 14.57 -16.39
CA ASP A 224 4.07 14.62 -16.82
C ASP A 224 4.96 13.95 -15.79
N ASP A 225 5.32 12.70 -16.12
CA ASP A 225 6.17 11.83 -15.33
C ASP A 225 7.59 11.69 -15.91
N ARG A 226 7.94 12.51 -16.91
CA ARG A 226 9.19 12.35 -17.67
C ARG A 226 10.45 12.63 -16.88
N ASN A 227 10.36 13.58 -15.94
CA ASN A 227 11.49 14.13 -15.19
C ASN A 227 11.41 13.84 -13.69
N ILE A 228 10.51 12.94 -13.28
CA ILE A 228 10.40 12.55 -11.88
C ILE A 228 11.68 11.87 -11.48
N THR A 229 12.24 12.33 -10.35
CA THR A 229 13.35 11.67 -9.71
C THR A 229 12.92 11.12 -8.36
N LEU A 230 13.45 9.96 -8.02
CA LEU A 230 13.38 9.36 -6.70
C LEU A 230 14.82 9.13 -6.26
N ASP A 231 15.22 9.73 -5.15
CA ASP A 231 16.60 9.73 -4.64
C ASP A 231 17.65 10.22 -5.69
N GLY A 232 17.28 11.23 -6.47
CA GLY A 232 18.14 11.81 -7.52
C GLY A 232 18.28 10.95 -8.78
N LYS A 233 17.61 9.79 -8.85
CA LYS A 233 17.57 8.94 -10.04
C LYS A 233 16.25 9.10 -10.78
N PRO A 234 16.24 9.14 -12.13
CA PRO A 234 15.01 9.12 -12.89
C PRO A 234 14.16 7.89 -12.54
N VAL A 235 12.88 8.11 -12.23
CA VAL A 235 11.90 7.04 -11.99
C VAL A 235 11.61 6.29 -13.30
N ASN A 236 11.56 7.03 -14.40
CA ASN A 236 11.34 6.50 -15.74
C ASN A 236 12.62 6.57 -16.56
N GLY A 237 12.87 5.52 -17.35
CA GLY A 237 13.87 5.56 -18.42
C GLY A 237 13.51 6.61 -19.49
N PRO A 238 14.46 6.96 -20.38
CA PRO A 238 14.30 8.06 -21.34
C PRO A 238 13.17 7.85 -22.37
N THR A 239 12.70 6.62 -22.55
CA THR A 239 11.59 6.24 -23.44
C THR A 239 10.38 5.68 -22.69
N ALA A 240 10.49 5.50 -21.36
CA ALA A 240 9.47 4.94 -20.49
C ALA A 240 8.60 6.05 -19.86
N GLY A 241 7.55 5.64 -19.16
CA GLY A 241 6.61 6.53 -18.48
C GLY A 241 5.30 6.72 -19.24
N THR A 242 4.26 7.03 -18.50
CA THR A 242 2.90 7.16 -19.02
C THR A 242 2.75 8.42 -19.88
N TYR A 243 3.44 9.50 -19.55
CA TYR A 243 3.39 10.73 -20.35
C TYR A 243 3.82 10.46 -21.80
N ARG A 244 4.95 9.77 -22.00
CA ARG A 244 5.46 9.46 -23.35
C ARG A 244 4.55 8.49 -24.10
N ALA A 245 3.94 7.52 -23.40
CA ALA A 245 2.95 6.65 -24.01
C ALA A 245 1.70 7.41 -24.44
N THR A 246 1.29 8.40 -23.65
CA THR A 246 0.20 9.32 -23.98
C THR A 246 0.51 10.16 -25.19
N GLU A 247 1.73 10.69 -25.33
CA GLU A 247 2.16 11.37 -26.55
C GLU A 247 2.12 10.45 -27.78
N ARG A 248 2.61 9.21 -27.67
CA ARG A 248 2.55 8.24 -28.79
C ARG A 248 1.11 7.93 -29.20
N MET A 249 0.26 7.63 -28.23
CA MET A 249 -1.15 7.32 -28.48
C MET A 249 -1.88 8.51 -29.08
N ARG A 250 -1.65 9.73 -28.57
CA ARG A 250 -2.21 10.97 -29.13
C ARG A 250 -1.75 11.20 -30.56
N ALA A 251 -0.44 11.08 -30.83
CA ALA A 251 0.11 11.26 -32.17
C ALA A 251 -0.42 10.23 -33.18
N ALA A 252 -0.76 9.01 -32.74
CA ALA A 252 -1.44 8.03 -33.58
C ALA A 252 -2.87 8.46 -33.93
N PHE A 253 -3.62 9.03 -32.98
CA PHE A 253 -4.97 9.53 -33.20
C PHE A 253 -5.01 10.77 -34.10
N GLU A 254 -4.05 11.68 -33.97
CA GLU A 254 -3.95 12.91 -34.76
C GLU A 254 -3.75 12.68 -36.27
N LYS A 255 -3.44 11.44 -36.68
CA LYS A 255 -3.41 11.06 -38.10
C LYS A 255 -4.81 11.03 -38.75
N ASP A 256 -5.83 10.78 -37.95
CA ASP A 256 -7.22 10.54 -38.40
C ASP A 256 -8.25 11.48 -37.77
N ILE A 257 -7.93 12.04 -36.60
CA ILE A 257 -8.84 12.81 -35.76
C ILE A 257 -8.16 14.10 -35.38
N GLU A 258 -8.76 15.23 -35.74
CA GLU A 258 -8.32 16.54 -35.27
C GLU A 258 -8.58 16.66 -33.76
N LEU A 259 -7.52 17.01 -33.01
CA LEU A 259 -7.57 17.24 -31.57
C LEU A 259 -7.28 18.71 -31.27
N GLU A 260 -8.27 19.41 -30.72
CA GLU A 260 -8.10 20.76 -30.20
C GLU A 260 -7.28 20.71 -28.91
N HIS A 261 -6.19 21.49 -28.85
CA HIS A 261 -5.36 21.61 -27.65
C HIS A 261 -5.71 22.88 -26.88
N THR A 262 -6.09 22.70 -25.61
CA THR A 262 -6.32 23.80 -24.67
C THR A 262 -5.48 23.61 -23.41
N VAL A 263 -5.07 24.72 -22.81
CA VAL A 263 -4.32 24.75 -21.54
C VAL A 263 -5.13 25.51 -20.52
N THR A 264 -5.44 24.89 -19.37
CA THR A 264 -6.15 25.54 -18.27
C THR A 264 -5.44 25.22 -16.96
N GLY A 265 -4.78 26.23 -16.37
CA GLY A 265 -3.91 26.02 -15.21
C GLY A 265 -2.79 25.02 -15.54
N ASP A 266 -2.68 23.98 -14.71
CA ASP A 266 -1.68 22.92 -14.86
C ASP A 266 -2.16 21.76 -15.76
N LEU A 267 -3.26 21.91 -16.50
CA LEU A 267 -3.82 20.86 -17.35
C LEU A 267 -3.69 21.20 -18.83
N ASP A 268 -3.07 20.30 -19.59
CA ASP A 268 -3.24 20.21 -21.04
C ASP A 268 -4.44 19.31 -21.34
N ARG A 269 -5.34 19.77 -22.23
CA ARG A 269 -6.46 18.98 -22.74
C ARG A 269 -6.39 18.92 -24.26
N TYR A 270 -6.44 17.70 -24.79
CA TYR A 270 -6.54 17.44 -26.23
C TYR A 270 -7.88 16.78 -26.50
N VAL A 271 -8.74 17.46 -27.26
CA VAL A 271 -10.16 17.10 -27.41
C VAL A 271 -10.51 16.93 -28.88
N GLY A 272 -11.07 15.78 -29.23
CA GLY A 272 -11.55 15.48 -30.58
C GLY A 272 -12.94 14.85 -30.57
N LEU A 273 -13.55 14.79 -31.76
CA LEU A 273 -14.86 14.18 -31.99
C LEU A 273 -15.97 14.70 -31.04
N GLY A 274 -15.97 16.00 -30.75
CA GLY A 274 -16.95 16.63 -29.87
C GLY A 274 -16.84 16.17 -28.40
N GLY A 275 -15.62 16.00 -27.88
CA GLY A 275 -15.38 15.56 -26.50
C GLY A 275 -15.18 14.05 -26.34
N ARG A 276 -15.55 13.25 -27.36
CA ARG A 276 -15.51 11.79 -27.28
C ARG A 276 -14.11 11.20 -27.25
N VAL A 277 -13.11 11.94 -27.72
CA VAL A 277 -11.70 11.62 -27.52
C VAL A 277 -11.11 12.72 -26.67
N THR A 278 -10.76 12.41 -25.44
CA THR A 278 -10.20 13.40 -24.51
C THR A 278 -8.93 12.87 -23.85
N PHE A 279 -7.82 13.57 -24.06
CA PHE A 279 -6.59 13.39 -23.29
C PHE A 279 -6.47 14.54 -22.29
N VAL A 280 -6.37 14.22 -21.00
CA VAL A 280 -6.12 15.18 -19.92
C VAL A 280 -4.73 14.89 -19.36
N VAL A 281 -3.81 15.84 -19.47
CA VAL A 281 -2.42 15.67 -19.01
C VAL A 281 -2.08 16.75 -18.00
N HIS A 282 -1.82 16.34 -16.76
CA HIS A 282 -1.36 17.25 -15.72
C HIS A 282 0.13 17.57 -15.89
N ARG A 283 0.47 18.84 -16.13
CA ARG A 283 1.82 19.35 -16.46
C ARG A 283 2.85 19.15 -15.35
N ASN A 284 2.39 18.91 -14.13
CA ASN A 284 3.22 18.60 -12.96
C ASN A 284 4.38 19.60 -12.74
N PRO A 285 4.10 20.91 -12.68
CA PRO A 285 5.16 21.94 -12.58
C PRO A 285 6.01 21.82 -11.30
N SER A 286 5.48 21.17 -10.26
CA SER A 286 6.20 20.89 -9.01
C SER A 286 7.01 19.59 -9.04
N ASN A 287 7.06 18.86 -10.17
CA ASN A 287 7.74 17.58 -10.34
C ASN A 287 7.45 16.56 -9.21
N LYS A 288 6.17 16.41 -8.85
CA LYS A 288 5.71 15.49 -7.80
C LYS A 288 5.38 14.12 -8.39
N ILE A 289 5.35 13.10 -7.53
CA ILE A 289 4.79 11.79 -7.88
C ILE A 289 3.26 11.90 -7.73
N LEU A 290 2.55 12.09 -8.85
CA LEU A 290 1.08 12.18 -8.86
C LEU A 290 0.40 10.86 -9.22
N HIS A 291 1.16 9.78 -9.40
CA HIS A 291 0.69 8.51 -9.94
C HIS A 291 -0.61 8.01 -9.32
N THR A 292 -0.69 7.92 -7.98
CA THR A 292 -1.91 7.53 -7.27
C THR A 292 -2.82 8.73 -6.99
N ALA A 293 -2.23 9.90 -6.74
CA ALA A 293 -2.93 11.17 -6.49
C ALA A 293 -3.96 11.50 -7.58
N LEU A 294 -3.61 11.22 -8.82
CA LEU A 294 -4.45 11.46 -10.00
C LEU A 294 -5.80 10.75 -9.88
N VAL A 295 -5.85 9.55 -9.29
CA VAL A 295 -7.07 8.75 -9.24
C VAL A 295 -7.91 9.01 -8.00
N GLY A 296 -7.29 8.98 -6.82
CA GLY A 296 -7.98 9.20 -5.56
C GLY A 296 -8.18 10.69 -5.29
N GLU A 297 -7.09 11.35 -4.94
CA GLU A 297 -7.02 12.73 -4.44
C GLU A 297 -7.58 13.75 -5.43
N MET A 298 -7.43 13.49 -6.73
CA MET A 298 -7.80 14.41 -7.82
C MET A 298 -9.08 13.99 -8.56
N ASN A 299 -9.83 12.99 -8.07
CA ASN A 299 -11.08 12.50 -8.67
C ASN A 299 -10.93 11.94 -10.10
N GLY A 300 -9.76 11.41 -10.49
CA GLY A 300 -9.49 10.98 -11.87
C GLY A 300 -10.44 9.90 -12.38
N PHE A 301 -10.87 8.96 -11.53
CA PHE A 301 -11.86 7.97 -11.97
C PHE A 301 -13.24 8.62 -12.22
N LEU A 302 -13.74 9.48 -11.33
CA LEU A 302 -14.99 10.21 -11.56
C LEU A 302 -14.95 11.08 -12.83
N GLU A 303 -13.85 11.82 -13.04
CA GLU A 303 -13.62 12.59 -14.26
C GLU A 303 -13.69 11.67 -15.49
N ALA A 304 -12.96 10.55 -15.48
CA ALA A 304 -12.93 9.63 -16.61
C ALA A 304 -14.28 8.97 -16.91
N MET A 305 -15.10 8.71 -15.90
CA MET A 305 -16.43 8.10 -16.08
C MET A 305 -17.47 9.10 -16.59
N THR A 306 -17.32 10.38 -16.26
CA THR A 306 -18.37 11.39 -16.50
C THR A 306 -18.02 12.44 -17.53
N LEU A 307 -16.76 12.56 -17.95
CA LEU A 307 -16.41 13.42 -19.09
C LEU A 307 -17.32 13.10 -20.30
N ASN A 308 -17.86 14.16 -20.89
CA ASN A 308 -18.82 14.11 -21.99
C ASN A 308 -20.16 13.42 -21.64
N THR A 309 -20.63 13.60 -20.40
CA THR A 309 -21.96 13.16 -19.93
C THR A 309 -22.68 14.28 -19.18
N PRO A 310 -24.03 14.26 -19.11
CA PRO A 310 -24.80 15.23 -18.31
C PRO A 310 -24.44 15.25 -16.82
N GLU A 311 -23.83 14.17 -16.30
CA GLU A 311 -23.45 14.03 -14.90
C GLU A 311 -22.13 14.72 -14.54
N HIS A 312 -21.32 15.12 -15.53
CA HIS A 312 -20.00 15.71 -15.30
C HIS A 312 -20.04 16.91 -14.37
N GLU A 313 -20.98 17.84 -14.60
CA GLU A 313 -21.13 19.07 -13.81
C GLU A 313 -21.74 18.83 -12.41
N LYS A 314 -22.26 17.62 -12.14
CA LYS A 314 -22.85 17.24 -10.84
C LYS A 314 -21.83 16.65 -9.87
N LEU A 315 -20.60 16.39 -10.34
CA LEU A 315 -19.52 15.78 -9.58
C LEU A 315 -18.42 16.80 -9.26
N GLY A 316 -17.52 16.42 -8.35
CA GLY A 316 -16.34 17.23 -8.09
C GLY A 316 -15.43 17.26 -9.31
N LYS A 317 -14.78 18.42 -9.54
CA LYS A 317 -13.92 18.64 -10.70
C LYS A 317 -12.59 17.90 -10.53
N PHE A 318 -11.98 17.50 -11.64
CA PHE A 318 -10.62 16.96 -11.63
C PHE A 318 -9.63 17.93 -10.96
N GLY A 319 -8.78 17.40 -10.08
CA GLY A 319 -7.78 18.18 -9.34
C GLY A 319 -8.32 18.93 -8.11
N THR A 320 -9.63 18.88 -7.84
CA THR A 320 -10.21 19.37 -6.57
C THR A 320 -10.17 18.30 -5.49
N PRO A 321 -10.36 18.62 -4.19
CA PRO A 321 -10.41 17.62 -3.13
C PRO A 321 -11.41 16.48 -3.41
N ARG A 322 -11.21 15.33 -2.76
CA ARG A 322 -12.01 14.11 -2.93
C ARG A 322 -13.52 14.41 -2.88
N ALA A 323 -14.20 14.19 -3.99
CA ALA A 323 -15.65 14.42 -4.14
C ALA A 323 -16.50 13.29 -3.55
N TYR A 324 -15.85 12.26 -3.02
CA TYR A 324 -16.46 10.99 -2.64
C TYR A 324 -16.17 10.60 -1.18
N THR A 325 -15.62 11.50 -0.37
CA THR A 325 -15.23 11.21 1.04
C THR A 325 -16.37 10.61 1.86
N ASN A 326 -17.60 11.08 1.67
CA ASN A 326 -18.78 10.59 2.40
C ASN A 326 -19.23 9.17 1.99
N TRP A 327 -18.69 8.63 0.89
CA TRP A 327 -19.03 7.29 0.36
C TRP A 327 -17.94 6.26 0.66
N ILE A 328 -16.87 6.67 1.35
CA ILE A 328 -15.82 5.75 1.82
C ILE A 328 -16.41 4.92 2.95
N GLN A 329 -16.47 3.60 2.73
CA GLN A 329 -17.00 2.68 3.72
C GLN A 329 -16.07 2.60 4.95
N PRO A 330 -16.62 2.42 6.16
CA PRO A 330 -15.81 2.11 7.34
C PRO A 330 -14.96 0.87 7.11
N ALA A 331 -13.73 0.86 7.63
CA ALA A 331 -12.99 -0.39 7.77
C ALA A 331 -13.74 -1.33 8.73
N SER A 332 -13.99 -2.57 8.33
CA SER A 332 -14.69 -3.54 9.17
C SER A 332 -13.90 -3.85 10.45
N ASP A 333 -14.57 -3.93 11.60
CA ASP A 333 -13.99 -4.47 12.84
C ASP A 333 -13.95 -6.00 12.83
N ALA A 334 -14.69 -6.63 11.92
CA ALA A 334 -14.60 -8.05 11.63
C ALA A 334 -13.38 -8.33 10.72
N PRO A 335 -12.58 -9.37 10.97
CA PRO A 335 -11.54 -9.79 10.04
C PRO A 335 -12.20 -10.18 8.72
N SER A 336 -11.83 -9.51 7.63
CA SER A 336 -12.36 -9.80 6.30
C SER A 336 -11.98 -11.23 5.90
N SER A 337 -12.95 -12.13 5.95
CA SER A 337 -12.87 -13.47 5.42
C SER A 337 -12.96 -13.44 3.90
N GLN A 338 -11.87 -13.03 3.23
CA GLN A 338 -11.51 -13.39 1.85
C GLN A 338 -10.16 -12.76 1.46
N SER A 339 -9.08 -13.32 1.99
CA SER A 339 -7.95 -13.78 1.16
C SER A 339 -7.03 -14.62 2.04
N ALA A 340 -7.05 -15.94 1.82
CA ALA A 340 -5.92 -16.78 2.19
C ALA A 340 -4.75 -16.32 1.32
N GLY A 341 -3.91 -15.45 1.88
CA GLY A 341 -2.81 -14.81 1.18
C GLY A 341 -1.97 -14.04 2.18
N ALA A 342 -1.17 -14.78 2.96
CA ALA A 342 -0.03 -14.29 3.73
C ALA A 342 -0.29 -13.05 4.60
N ALA A 343 -1.21 -13.17 5.56
CA ALA A 343 -1.29 -12.22 6.68
C ALA A 343 0.07 -12.15 7.40
N ALA A 344 0.61 -10.92 7.54
CA ALA A 344 1.51 -10.61 8.65
C ALA A 344 0.84 -11.07 9.97
N PRO A 345 1.61 -11.47 10.99
CA PRO A 345 1.07 -12.18 12.15
C PRO A 345 -0.14 -11.47 12.76
N ASP A 346 -1.17 -12.27 12.95
CA ASP A 346 -2.48 -11.97 13.50
C ASP A 346 -2.44 -11.06 14.75
N LYS A 347 -3.06 -9.88 14.66
CA LYS A 347 -3.26 -8.94 15.80
C LYS A 347 -4.23 -9.49 16.86
N SER A 348 -4.91 -10.62 16.61
CA SER A 348 -5.74 -11.31 17.61
C SER A 348 -4.92 -12.04 18.67
N GLN A 349 -3.62 -12.25 18.44
CA GLN A 349 -2.78 -12.89 19.43
C GLN A 349 -2.30 -11.85 20.46
N THR A 350 -2.38 -12.19 21.74
CA THR A 350 -2.00 -11.33 22.87
C THR A 350 -0.50 -11.00 22.85
N PRO A 351 -0.07 -9.73 23.02
CA PRO A 351 1.33 -9.37 23.18
C PRO A 351 2.02 -10.30 24.17
N PHE A 352 3.23 -10.71 23.86
CA PHE A 352 3.92 -11.66 24.71
C PHE A 352 5.41 -11.35 24.78
N ASP A 353 5.99 -11.59 25.95
CA ASP A 353 7.41 -11.38 26.18
C ASP A 353 8.24 -12.26 25.24
N ILE A 354 9.22 -11.65 24.57
CA ILE A 354 10.15 -12.33 23.66
C ILE A 354 10.88 -13.53 24.29
N SER A 355 11.04 -13.56 25.62
CA SER A 355 11.54 -14.73 26.35
C SER A 355 10.72 -16.00 26.11
N LYS A 356 9.44 -15.86 25.73
CA LYS A 356 8.57 -16.99 25.35
C LYS A 356 8.83 -17.53 23.94
N LEU A 357 9.66 -16.87 23.12
CA LEU A 357 10.12 -17.42 21.84
C LEU A 357 11.17 -18.52 22.06
N GLY A 358 12.15 -18.32 22.95
CA GLY A 358 13.26 -19.26 23.16
C GLY A 358 12.90 -20.55 23.91
N GLY A 359 11.72 -20.63 24.52
CA GLY A 359 11.21 -21.82 25.22
C GLY A 359 10.18 -22.63 24.42
N ARG A 360 9.73 -22.14 23.27
CA ARG A 360 8.91 -22.93 22.34
C ARG A 360 9.88 -23.74 21.51
N ALA A 361 9.95 -25.06 21.75
CA ALA A 361 10.62 -25.96 20.83
C ALA A 361 10.04 -25.68 19.43
N SER A 362 10.88 -25.18 18.53
CA SER A 362 10.47 -24.91 17.16
C SER A 362 9.86 -26.19 16.58
N PRO A 363 8.64 -26.16 16.01
CA PRO A 363 8.09 -27.32 15.30
C PRO A 363 8.90 -27.70 14.06
N ALA A 364 9.86 -26.87 13.61
CA ALA A 364 10.47 -26.99 12.30
C ALA A 364 12.00 -27.08 12.28
N GLY A 365 12.75 -26.55 13.27
CA GLY A 365 14.22 -26.60 13.26
C GLY A 365 14.87 -26.05 11.97
N THR A 366 14.13 -25.24 11.21
CA THR A 366 14.55 -24.80 9.88
C THR A 366 15.66 -23.77 10.02
N GLY A 367 16.79 -24.05 9.36
CA GLY A 367 17.93 -23.15 9.32
C GLY A 367 17.61 -21.80 8.67
N GLY A 368 18.28 -20.75 9.14
CA GLY A 368 18.11 -19.38 8.66
C GLY A 368 18.35 -19.26 7.16
N GLU A 369 19.37 -19.92 6.61
CA GLU A 369 19.62 -19.92 5.17
C GLU A 369 18.46 -20.52 4.36
N ALA A 370 17.86 -21.62 4.83
CA ALA A 370 16.72 -22.26 4.18
C ALA A 370 15.49 -21.33 4.19
N ILE A 371 15.24 -20.65 5.30
CA ILE A 371 14.18 -19.63 5.41
C ILE A 371 14.44 -18.50 4.42
N MET A 372 15.66 -17.95 4.40
CA MET A 372 16.01 -16.87 3.47
C MET A 372 15.86 -17.31 2.01
N LYS A 373 16.26 -18.53 1.66
CA LYS A 373 16.06 -19.08 0.31
C LYS A 373 14.58 -19.13 -0.08
N SER A 374 13.70 -19.51 0.84
CA SER A 374 12.25 -19.60 0.57
C SER A 374 11.63 -18.23 0.22
N VAL A 375 12.19 -17.13 0.75
CA VAL A 375 11.67 -15.78 0.55
C VAL A 375 12.45 -14.98 -0.50
N ALA A 376 13.46 -15.58 -1.14
CA ALA A 376 14.39 -14.86 -2.02
C ALA A 376 13.74 -14.25 -3.27
N ALA A 377 12.70 -14.91 -3.80
CA ALA A 377 11.96 -14.48 -4.98
C ALA A 377 10.67 -13.69 -4.64
N MET A 378 10.38 -13.50 -3.36
CA MET A 378 9.18 -12.78 -2.92
C MET A 378 9.35 -11.27 -3.07
N SER A 379 8.22 -10.56 -3.19
CA SER A 379 8.21 -9.11 -3.03
C SER A 379 8.72 -8.72 -1.63
N ARG A 380 9.24 -7.50 -1.45
CA ARG A 380 9.69 -7.02 -0.13
C ARG A 380 8.62 -7.24 0.96
N SER A 381 7.38 -6.88 0.67
CA SER A 381 6.26 -6.99 1.62
C SER A 381 5.97 -8.46 1.97
N ASP A 382 5.89 -9.35 0.98
CA ASP A 382 5.61 -10.77 1.22
C ASP A 382 6.78 -11.46 1.94
N ARG A 383 8.02 -11.08 1.59
CA ARG A 383 9.25 -11.51 2.25
C ARG A 383 9.24 -11.14 3.73
N GLU A 384 8.99 -9.87 4.06
CA GLU A 384 8.93 -9.40 5.44
C GLU A 384 7.79 -10.07 6.20
N ALA A 385 6.60 -10.18 5.61
CA ALA A 385 5.49 -10.88 6.23
C ALA A 385 5.81 -12.36 6.53
N GLN A 386 6.49 -13.07 5.62
CA GLN A 386 6.94 -14.45 5.87
C GLN A 386 8.00 -14.49 6.98
N ILE A 387 9.02 -13.64 6.95
CA ILE A 387 10.05 -13.57 8.00
C ILE A 387 9.41 -13.31 9.37
N LEU A 388 8.45 -12.39 9.46
CA LEU A 388 7.74 -12.10 10.71
C LEU A 388 6.94 -13.32 11.20
N ARG A 389 6.31 -14.10 10.30
CA ARG A 389 5.62 -15.35 10.66
C ARG A 389 6.58 -16.37 11.23
N GLU A 390 7.76 -16.53 10.64
CA GLU A 390 8.81 -17.43 11.16
C GLU A 390 9.25 -17.01 12.56
N ILE A 391 9.53 -15.72 12.76
CA ILE A 391 9.97 -15.17 14.05
C ILE A 391 8.89 -15.37 15.13
N VAL A 392 7.64 -14.98 14.85
CA VAL A 392 6.53 -15.13 15.81
C VAL A 392 6.16 -16.60 16.04
N GLY A 393 6.39 -17.45 15.03
CA GLY A 393 6.27 -18.90 15.13
C GLY A 393 7.34 -19.57 16.00
N GLY A 394 8.38 -18.83 16.40
CA GLY A 394 9.46 -19.33 17.25
C GLY A 394 10.71 -19.81 16.50
N ASN A 395 10.82 -19.55 15.18
CA ASN A 395 12.04 -19.81 14.40
C ASN A 395 13.06 -18.70 14.62
N VAL A 396 13.46 -18.53 15.88
CA VAL A 396 14.45 -17.57 16.35
C VAL A 396 15.49 -18.34 17.15
N PRO A 397 16.79 -18.02 17.00
CA PRO A 397 17.84 -18.63 17.81
C PRO A 397 17.56 -18.48 19.31
N ALA A 398 17.79 -19.55 20.08
CA ALA A 398 17.50 -19.59 21.52
C ALA A 398 18.29 -18.50 22.27
N PHE A 399 19.49 -18.17 21.82
CA PHE A 399 20.30 -17.11 22.44
C PHE A 399 19.63 -15.73 22.41
N MET A 400 18.74 -15.45 21.45
CA MET A 400 18.06 -14.15 21.32
C MET A 400 17.08 -13.87 22.47
N SER A 401 16.63 -14.91 23.18
CA SER A 401 15.76 -14.76 24.35
C SER A 401 16.49 -14.23 25.59
N LYS A 402 17.83 -14.22 25.59
CA LYS A 402 18.67 -13.80 26.71
C LYS A 402 19.04 -12.33 26.57
N PHE A 403 18.14 -11.45 26.99
CA PHE A 403 18.37 -10.01 26.94
C PHE A 403 19.51 -9.61 27.88
N VAL A 404 20.23 -8.56 27.50
CA VAL A 404 21.38 -8.02 28.22
C VAL A 404 21.01 -6.68 28.83
N THR A 405 21.38 -6.48 30.09
CA THR A 405 21.13 -5.21 30.78
C THR A 405 22.14 -4.15 30.35
N VAL A 406 21.65 -2.98 29.95
CA VAL A 406 22.42 -1.77 29.68
C VAL A 406 22.11 -0.77 30.78
N SER A 407 23.15 -0.30 31.48
CA SER A 407 23.02 0.66 32.57
C SER A 407 23.36 2.07 32.09
N VAL A 408 22.52 3.04 32.41
CA VAL A 408 22.69 4.44 32.03
C VAL A 408 22.52 5.35 33.24
N ARG A 409 23.12 6.53 33.17
CA ARG A 409 22.99 7.58 34.18
C ARG A 409 22.94 8.94 33.52
N GLY A 410 22.33 9.91 34.16
CA GLY A 410 22.38 11.31 33.76
C GLY A 410 21.93 12.24 34.88
N VAL A 411 21.99 13.54 34.63
CA VAL A 411 21.67 14.58 35.60
C VAL A 411 20.54 15.43 35.03
N ASP A 412 19.49 15.64 35.82
CA ASP A 412 18.35 16.47 35.41
C ASP A 412 18.66 17.98 35.46
N ALA A 413 17.70 18.80 35.05
CA ALA A 413 17.85 20.26 35.07
C ALA A 413 18.03 20.86 36.49
N ASN A 414 17.69 20.12 37.54
CA ASN A 414 17.83 20.53 38.94
C ASN A 414 19.13 20.02 39.58
N GLY A 415 20.00 19.35 38.82
CA GLY A 415 21.25 18.77 39.32
C GLY A 415 21.08 17.41 40.03
N LYS A 416 19.89 16.80 40.01
CA LYS A 416 19.65 15.47 40.57
C LYS A 416 20.21 14.41 39.62
N THR A 417 21.02 13.51 40.16
CA THR A 417 21.50 12.33 39.41
C THR A 417 20.43 11.26 39.38
N HIS A 418 20.14 10.77 38.17
CA HIS A 418 19.25 9.65 37.92
C HIS A 418 20.05 8.45 37.41
N THR A 419 19.63 7.26 37.82
CA THR A 419 20.19 5.98 37.33
C THR A 419 19.09 5.16 36.69
N ALA A 420 19.39 4.50 35.58
CA ALA A 420 18.44 3.63 34.93
C ALA A 420 19.12 2.42 34.30
N SER A 421 18.32 1.39 34.05
CA SER A 421 18.75 0.23 33.27
C SER A 421 17.61 -0.28 32.39
N TYR A 422 17.95 -0.71 31.19
CA TYR A 422 17.02 -1.34 30.26
C TYR A 422 17.63 -2.63 29.70
N GLU A 423 16.77 -3.53 29.26
CA GLU A 423 17.17 -4.82 28.69
C GLU A 423 17.12 -4.76 27.16
N VAL A 424 18.21 -5.15 26.49
CA VAL A 424 18.32 -5.17 25.02
C VAL A 424 18.59 -6.58 24.51
N SER A 425 18.05 -6.90 23.34
CA SER A 425 18.38 -8.13 22.60
C SER A 425 19.90 -8.23 22.37
N PRO A 426 20.51 -9.42 22.57
CA PRO A 426 21.96 -9.58 22.50
C PRO A 426 22.51 -9.39 21.08
N ASP A 427 21.71 -9.69 20.06
CA ASP A 427 22.00 -9.44 18.64
C ASP A 427 20.82 -8.78 17.93
N TYR A 428 20.97 -8.43 16.66
CA TYR A 428 19.91 -7.92 15.81
C TYR A 428 18.92 -9.05 15.52
N VAL A 429 17.66 -8.70 15.26
CA VAL A 429 16.61 -9.67 14.91
C VAL A 429 17.13 -10.64 13.85
N CYS A 430 16.99 -11.93 14.13
CA CYS A 430 17.43 -13.02 13.28
C CYS A 430 16.37 -14.13 13.22
N VAL A 431 16.49 -14.95 12.19
CA VAL A 431 15.62 -16.10 11.93
C VAL A 431 16.48 -17.35 11.77
N GLY A 432 16.01 -18.48 12.29
CA GLY A 432 16.71 -19.78 12.24
C GLY A 432 17.01 -20.38 13.61
N THR A 433 18.10 -21.14 13.69
CA THR A 433 18.57 -21.89 14.87
C THR A 433 19.88 -21.31 15.42
N ASP A 434 20.36 -21.78 16.58
CA ASP A 434 21.67 -21.32 17.11
C ASP A 434 22.83 -21.66 16.16
N GLU A 435 22.70 -22.75 15.40
CA GLU A 435 23.71 -23.26 14.46
C GLU A 435 23.61 -22.65 13.05
N ASP A 436 22.40 -22.30 12.60
CA ASP A 436 22.13 -21.67 11.30
C ASP A 436 21.08 -20.58 11.45
N PHE A 437 21.53 -19.32 11.52
CA PHE A 437 20.67 -18.15 11.57
C PHE A 437 21.13 -17.05 10.63
N VAL A 438 20.19 -16.20 10.24
CA VAL A 438 20.45 -14.99 9.46
C VAL A 438 19.88 -13.77 10.17
N ARG A 439 20.70 -12.72 10.37
CA ARG A 439 20.25 -11.39 10.80
C ARG A 439 19.45 -10.73 9.68
N VAL A 440 18.19 -10.43 9.93
CA VAL A 440 17.23 -9.98 8.90
C VAL A 440 17.03 -8.47 8.92
N PRO A 441 17.42 -7.75 7.85
CA PRO A 441 16.96 -6.39 7.60
C PRO A 441 15.44 -6.34 7.46
N LEU A 442 14.80 -5.34 8.09
CA LEU A 442 13.36 -5.08 7.95
C LEU A 442 13.15 -3.57 7.76
N THR A 443 12.09 -3.21 7.04
CA THR A 443 11.53 -1.85 7.07
C THR A 443 10.99 -1.50 8.47
N PRO A 444 10.91 -0.22 8.84
CA PRO A 444 10.19 0.21 10.05
C PRO A 444 8.75 -0.31 10.11
N MET A 445 8.06 -0.43 8.97
CA MET A 445 6.68 -0.95 8.89
C MET A 445 6.57 -2.42 9.30
N ALA A 446 7.64 -3.20 9.15
CA ALA A 446 7.73 -4.57 9.66
C ALA A 446 8.33 -4.63 11.09
N ALA A 447 9.32 -3.78 11.38
CA ALA A 447 10.03 -3.80 12.64
C ALA A 447 9.18 -3.29 13.83
N GLN A 448 8.37 -2.25 13.64
CA GLN A 448 7.55 -1.67 14.70
C GLN A 448 6.45 -2.63 15.18
N PRO A 449 5.61 -3.24 14.31
CA PRO A 449 4.64 -4.24 14.76
C PRO A 449 5.29 -5.46 15.43
N LEU A 450 6.49 -5.87 14.98
CA LEU A 450 7.23 -6.94 15.62
C LEU A 450 7.69 -6.54 17.03
N ALA A 451 8.21 -5.33 17.21
CA ALA A 451 8.59 -4.81 18.53
C ALA A 451 7.38 -4.75 19.47
N ASP A 452 6.26 -4.21 19.00
CA ASP A 452 5.01 -4.12 19.79
C ASP A 452 4.49 -5.50 20.19
N ARG A 453 4.49 -6.46 19.26
CA ARG A 453 4.09 -7.86 19.51
C ARG A 453 4.90 -8.49 20.64
N LEU A 454 6.19 -8.14 20.71
CA LEU A 454 7.18 -8.69 21.63
C LEU A 454 7.34 -7.88 22.92
N CYS A 455 6.45 -6.92 23.18
CA CYS A 455 6.54 -5.97 24.31
C CYS A 455 7.88 -5.21 24.35
N CYS A 456 8.41 -4.90 23.17
CA CYS A 456 9.68 -4.21 22.95
C CYS A 456 9.46 -2.86 22.27
N SER A 457 10.54 -2.08 22.18
CA SER A 457 10.68 -0.83 21.44
C SER A 457 11.89 -0.97 20.50
N LEU A 458 11.88 -0.17 19.42
CA LEU A 458 13.10 0.13 18.68
C LEU A 458 13.99 1.09 19.50
N THR A 459 15.28 1.17 19.13
CA THR A 459 16.27 2.01 19.81
C THR A 459 16.13 3.48 19.43
N THR A 460 16.66 4.37 20.25
CA THR A 460 17.00 5.75 19.84
C THR A 460 18.48 5.83 19.45
N ARG A 461 18.90 6.96 18.87
CA ARG A 461 20.33 7.25 18.64
C ARG A 461 21.17 7.06 19.90
N LYS A 462 20.75 7.67 21.01
CA LYS A 462 21.45 7.57 22.30
C LYS A 462 21.57 6.12 22.79
N MET A 463 20.51 5.33 22.67
CA MET A 463 20.55 3.91 23.03
C MET A 463 21.56 3.14 22.19
N CYS A 464 21.63 3.37 20.88
CA CYS A 464 22.61 2.71 20.03
C CYS A 464 24.05 2.97 20.52
N ASP A 465 24.35 4.20 20.95
CA ASP A 465 25.68 4.54 21.50
C ASP A 465 25.94 3.90 22.87
N ASP A 466 24.93 3.88 23.76
CA ASP A 466 25.01 3.23 25.08
C ASP A 466 25.21 1.71 24.95
N ILE A 467 24.47 1.07 24.04
CA ILE A 467 24.60 -0.35 23.68
C ILE A 467 26.00 -0.64 23.15
N TYR A 468 26.50 0.17 22.20
CA TYR A 468 27.84 -0.03 21.65
C TYR A 468 28.90 0.05 22.76
N ARG A 469 28.84 1.07 23.63
CA ARG A 469 29.79 1.22 24.74
C ARG A 469 29.84 -0.04 25.61
N GLN A 470 28.69 -0.61 25.93
CA GLN A 470 28.55 -1.75 26.84
C GLN A 470 28.62 -3.13 26.16
N ALA A 471 28.72 -3.19 24.83
CA ALA A 471 28.80 -4.45 24.10
C ALA A 471 30.08 -5.24 24.39
N ASP A 472 29.94 -6.53 24.69
CA ASP A 472 31.02 -7.50 24.87
C ASP A 472 31.78 -7.76 23.55
N VAL A 473 31.04 -7.77 22.45
CA VAL A 473 31.55 -8.09 21.12
C VAL A 473 31.37 -6.88 20.21
N LYS A 474 32.44 -6.13 20.01
CA LYS A 474 32.51 -5.04 19.02
C LYS A 474 33.22 -5.56 17.77
N LEU A 475 32.60 -5.44 16.61
CA LEU A 475 33.19 -5.85 15.33
C LEU A 475 33.22 -4.66 14.37
N GLU A 476 34.15 -4.71 13.42
CA GLU A 476 34.32 -3.66 12.43
C GLU A 476 33.22 -3.73 11.35
N PRO A 477 32.65 -2.57 10.94
CA PRO A 477 31.76 -2.46 9.80
C PRO A 477 32.36 -3.07 8.51
N ARG A 478 31.55 -3.81 7.75
CA ARG A 478 31.94 -4.38 6.44
C ARG A 478 30.96 -3.98 5.33
N PRO A 479 31.14 -2.79 4.73
CA PRO A 479 30.27 -2.34 3.65
C PRO A 479 30.35 -3.23 2.40
N MET A 480 29.18 -3.47 1.81
CA MET A 480 28.96 -4.12 0.52
C MET A 480 28.33 -3.13 -0.47
N THR A 481 28.73 -3.21 -1.75
CA THR A 481 28.37 -2.21 -2.78
C THR A 481 27.40 -2.72 -3.84
N GLN A 482 27.16 -4.04 -3.91
CA GLN A 482 26.34 -4.68 -4.95
C GLN A 482 25.05 -5.27 -4.37
N ASP A 483 23.96 -5.21 -5.14
CA ASP A 483 22.66 -5.85 -4.88
C ASP A 483 22.19 -5.74 -3.43
N ARG A 484 22.27 -4.52 -2.89
CA ARG A 484 22.20 -4.24 -1.44
C ARG A 484 20.87 -4.68 -0.80
N GLU A 485 19.79 -4.75 -1.57
CA GLU A 485 18.44 -5.07 -1.11
C GLU A 485 18.07 -6.56 -1.32
N SER A 486 18.96 -7.33 -1.96
CA SER A 486 18.72 -8.72 -2.29
C SER A 486 18.91 -9.63 -1.07
N VAL A 487 18.11 -10.70 -1.03
CA VAL A 487 18.23 -11.73 0.01
C VAL A 487 19.61 -12.40 0.01
N ALA A 488 20.20 -12.60 -1.18
CA ALA A 488 21.55 -13.15 -1.29
C ALA A 488 22.59 -12.27 -0.57
N THR A 489 22.48 -10.94 -0.70
CA THR A 489 23.35 -10.01 0.03
C THR A 489 23.11 -10.04 1.54
N PHE A 490 21.87 -10.27 1.99
CA PHE A 490 21.57 -10.39 3.43
C PHE A 490 22.28 -11.61 4.04
N VAL A 491 22.17 -12.77 3.38
CA VAL A 491 22.85 -14.02 3.77
C VAL A 491 24.37 -13.83 3.72
N LYS A 492 24.90 -13.25 2.64
CA LYS A 492 26.34 -12.99 2.49
C LYS A 492 26.89 -12.07 3.58
N HIS A 493 26.19 -10.99 3.91
CA HIS A 493 26.63 -10.08 4.98
C HIS A 493 26.56 -10.75 6.35
N ASN A 494 25.57 -11.61 6.59
CA ASN A 494 25.51 -12.42 7.81
C ASN A 494 26.74 -13.34 7.94
N ALA A 495 27.12 -14.04 6.88
CA ALA A 495 28.33 -14.87 6.85
C ALA A 495 29.61 -14.06 7.14
N VAL A 496 29.73 -12.85 6.58
CA VAL A 496 30.84 -11.93 6.87
C VAL A 496 30.89 -11.58 8.36
N ILE A 497 29.75 -11.30 9.00
CA ILE A 497 29.68 -11.03 10.44
C ILE A 497 30.10 -12.26 11.25
N GLU A 498 29.60 -13.45 10.92
CA GLU A 498 29.96 -14.69 11.63
C GLU A 498 31.45 -15.03 11.49
N GLN A 499 32.04 -14.80 10.31
CA GLN A 499 33.48 -14.92 10.10
C GLN A 499 34.27 -13.96 11.01
N GLN A 500 33.80 -12.72 11.19
CA GLN A 500 34.41 -11.76 12.12
C GLN A 500 34.21 -12.15 13.58
N ARG A 501 33.08 -12.77 13.94
CA ARG A 501 32.84 -13.27 15.30
C ARG A 501 33.82 -14.36 15.70
N LYS A 502 34.35 -15.14 14.76
CA LYS A 502 35.31 -16.23 15.02
C LYS A 502 34.87 -17.17 16.17
N GLY A 503 33.59 -17.53 16.19
CA GLY A 503 33.03 -18.42 17.22
C GLY A 503 32.91 -17.82 18.63
N LYS A 504 33.01 -16.48 18.79
CA LYS A 504 32.66 -15.82 20.05
C LYS A 504 31.27 -16.29 20.54
N ARG A 505 31.08 -16.32 21.85
CA ARG A 505 29.87 -16.88 22.49
C ARG A 505 28.59 -16.20 21.96
N LEU A 506 27.60 -17.00 21.58
CA LEU A 506 26.24 -16.53 21.25
C LEU A 506 25.55 -15.99 22.51
N GLY A 507 24.72 -14.95 22.36
CA GLY A 507 24.06 -14.26 23.47
C GLY A 507 24.96 -13.32 24.29
N ALA A 508 26.22 -13.09 23.87
CA ALA A 508 26.98 -11.92 24.31
C ALA A 508 26.51 -10.69 23.52
N LEU A 509 26.51 -9.50 24.14
CA LEU A 509 26.01 -8.30 23.48
C LEU A 509 26.94 -7.90 22.33
N VAL A 510 26.43 -7.97 21.09
CA VAL A 510 27.19 -7.61 19.88
C VAL A 510 26.72 -6.27 19.30
N ALA A 511 27.69 -5.45 18.89
CA ALA A 511 27.45 -4.13 18.31
C ALA A 511 28.48 -3.78 17.22
N GLY A 512 28.21 -2.69 16.47
CA GLY A 512 29.08 -2.18 15.41
C GLY A 512 28.90 -2.84 14.04
N ILE A 513 27.90 -3.73 13.88
CA ILE A 513 27.75 -4.58 12.68
C ILE A 513 26.61 -4.17 11.74
N LYS A 514 25.70 -3.28 12.16
CA LYS A 514 24.56 -2.81 11.35
C LYS A 514 24.32 -1.32 11.60
N LYS A 515 23.55 -0.72 10.71
CA LYS A 515 22.86 0.56 10.92
C LYS A 515 21.50 0.28 11.54
N ASP A 516 21.26 0.79 12.71
CA ASP A 516 20.02 0.59 13.45
C ASP A 516 18.91 1.44 12.83
N VAL A 517 17.73 0.83 12.67
CA VAL A 517 16.47 1.58 12.48
C VAL A 517 16.06 2.11 13.84
N VAL A 518 16.01 3.44 13.99
CA VAL A 518 15.81 4.11 15.28
C VAL A 518 14.54 4.94 15.30
N ILE A 519 14.00 5.17 16.49
CA ILE A 519 12.98 6.17 16.77
C ILE A 519 13.67 7.53 16.94
N SER A 520 13.12 8.58 16.33
CA SER A 520 13.67 9.94 16.35
C SER A 520 12.57 10.98 16.11
N ASN A 521 12.74 12.19 16.65
CA ASN A 521 11.84 13.31 16.37
C ASN A 521 11.90 13.76 14.91
N LEU A 522 13.00 13.46 14.18
CA LEU A 522 13.14 13.76 12.76
C LEU A 522 12.06 13.09 11.87
N LEU A 523 11.43 12.03 12.37
CA LEU A 523 10.32 11.36 11.68
C LEU A 523 9.08 12.25 11.57
N GLN A 524 8.93 13.24 12.46
CA GLN A 524 7.81 14.18 12.43
C GLN A 524 8.06 15.36 11.48
N GLU A 525 9.30 15.58 11.05
CA GLU A 525 9.62 16.64 10.09
C GLU A 525 9.27 16.24 8.65
N ARG A 526 9.27 14.93 8.37
CA ARG A 526 9.01 14.36 7.05
C ARG A 526 8.32 13.02 7.17
N GLU A 527 7.05 12.98 6.77
CA GLU A 527 6.28 11.75 6.67
C GLU A 527 6.92 10.75 5.68
N HIS A 528 6.64 9.46 5.89
CA HIS A 528 7.09 8.35 5.07
C HIS A 528 8.61 8.17 4.98
N ARG A 529 9.32 8.37 6.10
CA ARG A 529 10.78 8.21 6.19
C ARG A 529 11.19 7.16 7.21
N VAL A 530 12.39 6.62 7.02
CA VAL A 530 13.08 5.80 8.01
C VAL A 530 14.24 6.58 8.63
N ALA A 531 14.31 6.61 9.96
CA ALA A 531 15.45 7.14 10.68
C ALA A 531 16.48 6.03 10.91
N ILE A 532 17.69 6.23 10.39
CA ILE A 532 18.77 5.25 10.42
C ILE A 532 19.99 5.85 11.10
N TYR A 533 20.63 5.11 12.01
CA TYR A 533 21.83 5.54 12.74
C TYR A 533 22.78 4.38 13.05
N GLY A 534 24.07 4.64 13.19
CA GLY A 534 25.02 3.71 13.80
C GLY A 534 26.05 3.12 12.83
N TRP A 535 26.20 1.79 12.87
CA TRP A 535 27.32 1.06 12.25
C TRP A 535 28.67 1.57 12.74
N HIS A 536 28.84 1.50 14.07
CA HIS A 536 29.99 2.05 14.78
C HIS A 536 31.30 1.34 14.44
N GLN A 537 32.31 2.15 14.14
CA GLN A 537 33.70 1.72 14.06
C GLN A 537 34.21 1.31 15.44
N LEU A 538 35.38 0.64 15.51
CA LEU A 538 35.95 0.15 16.76
C LEU A 538 36.24 1.26 17.79
N ASP A 539 36.48 2.50 17.32
CA ASP A 539 36.63 3.69 18.17
C ASP A 539 35.30 4.25 18.69
N GLY A 540 34.17 3.65 18.32
CA GLY A 540 32.83 4.04 18.69
C GLY A 540 32.22 5.15 17.85
N LYS A 541 32.84 5.58 16.75
CA LYS A 541 32.22 6.56 15.84
C LYS A 541 31.26 5.87 14.86
N PRO A 542 30.03 6.37 14.70
CA PRO A 542 29.10 5.82 13.71
C PRO A 542 29.54 6.16 12.28
N ILE A 543 29.45 5.20 11.36
CA ILE A 543 29.59 5.47 9.91
C ILE A 543 28.30 6.10 9.37
N GLN A 544 27.15 5.71 9.93
CA GLN A 544 25.84 6.25 9.56
C GLN A 544 25.43 7.33 10.57
N PRO A 545 25.51 8.63 10.23
CA PRO A 545 24.88 9.66 11.05
C PRO A 545 23.36 9.49 11.03
N LEU A 546 22.70 10.09 12.03
CA LEU A 546 21.24 10.05 12.13
C LEU A 546 20.63 10.80 10.95
N THR A 547 19.84 10.11 10.16
CA THR A 547 19.28 10.67 8.94
C THR A 547 17.95 10.01 8.59
N THR A 548 17.10 10.80 7.94
CA THR A 548 15.79 10.39 7.37
C THR A 548 15.78 10.55 5.84
N VAL A 549 16.94 10.49 5.18
CA VAL A 549 17.04 10.63 3.71
C VAL A 549 16.28 9.56 2.96
N HIS A 550 16.16 8.36 3.53
CA HIS A 550 15.48 7.25 2.90
C HIS A 550 14.00 7.22 3.26
N VAL A 551 13.20 6.78 2.29
CA VAL A 551 11.78 6.43 2.46
C VAL A 551 11.61 5.24 3.40
N ASP A 552 10.48 5.20 4.11
CA ASP A 552 10.14 4.16 5.10
C ASP A 552 10.08 2.72 4.53
N TRP A 553 9.98 2.56 3.21
CA TRP A 553 10.00 1.27 2.55
C TRP A 553 11.39 0.82 2.06
N TYR A 554 12.41 1.68 2.19
CA TYR A 554 13.80 1.33 1.88
C TYR A 554 14.35 0.37 2.93
N VAL A 555 14.98 -0.71 2.47
CA VAL A 555 15.65 -1.68 3.36
C VAL A 555 16.78 -2.36 2.60
N ASP A 556 17.95 -2.42 3.21
CA ASP A 556 19.13 -3.07 2.63
C ASP A 556 19.87 -3.92 3.65
N TYR A 557 20.88 -4.67 3.20
CA TYR A 557 21.68 -5.58 4.04
C TYR A 557 22.27 -4.94 5.29
N SER A 558 22.45 -3.62 5.30
CA SER A 558 23.08 -2.90 6.40
C SER A 558 22.10 -2.55 7.52
N HIS A 559 20.79 -2.63 7.29
CA HIS A 559 19.79 -2.39 8.34
C HIS A 559 19.84 -3.46 9.43
N GLY A 560 19.68 -3.01 10.66
CA GLY A 560 19.61 -3.83 11.86
C GLY A 560 18.40 -3.42 12.70
N ILE A 561 17.61 -4.41 13.12
CA ILE A 561 16.53 -4.21 14.08
C ILE A 561 17.01 -4.67 15.45
N ARG A 562 17.11 -3.75 16.39
CA ARG A 562 17.55 -3.97 17.77
C ARG A 562 16.35 -3.79 18.69
N LEU A 563 15.96 -4.84 19.40
CA LEU A 563 14.82 -4.80 20.30
C LEU A 563 15.27 -4.44 21.72
N VAL A 564 14.60 -3.47 22.34
CA VAL A 564 14.75 -3.10 23.74
C VAL A 564 13.43 -3.39 24.45
N LYS A 565 13.42 -4.08 25.60
CA LYS A 565 12.16 -4.29 26.32
C LYS A 565 11.53 -2.95 26.71
N ARG A 566 10.20 -2.85 26.62
CA ARG A 566 9.50 -1.64 27.07
C ARG A 566 9.65 -1.39 28.56
N LYS A 567 9.75 -2.44 29.37
CA LYS A 567 9.95 -2.30 30.81
C LYS A 567 11.42 -1.98 31.10
N MET A 568 11.66 -0.88 31.78
CA MET A 568 12.98 -0.46 32.26
C MET A 568 12.93 -0.09 33.74
N THR A 569 14.08 0.02 34.40
CA THR A 569 14.18 0.50 35.79
C THR A 569 14.76 1.91 35.78
N VAL A 570 14.14 2.86 36.49
CA VAL A 570 14.63 4.23 36.71
C VAL A 570 14.56 4.52 38.20
N ASP A 571 15.69 4.86 38.81
CA ASP A 571 15.86 5.11 40.25
C ASP A 571 15.29 3.99 41.14
N GLY A 572 15.44 2.74 40.70
CA GLY A 572 14.92 1.56 41.39
C GLY A 572 13.45 1.23 41.12
N GLU A 573 12.72 2.09 40.41
CA GLU A 573 11.32 1.88 40.04
C GLU A 573 11.16 1.36 38.62
N SER A 574 10.21 0.45 38.40
CA SER A 574 9.85 -0.02 37.07
C SER A 574 9.05 1.06 36.31
N ARG A 575 9.47 1.39 35.09
CA ARG A 575 8.80 2.34 34.19
C ARG A 575 8.67 1.79 32.77
N ASP A 576 7.69 2.29 32.02
CA ASP A 576 7.60 2.04 30.59
C ASP A 576 8.51 3.01 29.83
N LEU A 577 9.31 2.47 28.91
CA LEU A 577 10.26 3.20 28.10
C LEU A 577 9.59 4.29 27.26
N GLN A 578 8.38 4.06 26.74
CA GLN A 578 7.68 5.07 25.95
C GLN A 578 7.29 6.29 26.81
N ASP A 579 6.98 6.08 28.09
CA ASP A 579 6.70 7.16 29.02
C ASP A 579 7.98 7.93 29.35
N VAL A 580 9.07 7.21 29.61
CA VAL A 580 10.40 7.83 29.86
C VAL A 580 10.87 8.63 28.64
N LEU A 581 10.65 8.13 27.41
CA LEU A 581 10.99 8.84 26.18
C LEU A 581 10.21 10.16 26.03
N LYS A 582 8.97 10.23 26.51
CA LYS A 582 8.12 11.43 26.47
C LYS A 582 8.36 12.40 27.63
N ASP A 583 8.93 11.92 28.74
CA ASP A 583 9.09 12.69 29.98
C ASP A 583 10.26 13.69 29.87
N PRO A 584 10.01 15.02 29.92
CA PRO A 584 11.08 16.03 29.90
C PRO A 584 12.09 15.93 31.04
N GLY A 585 11.70 15.35 32.18
CA GLY A 585 12.55 15.15 33.34
C GLY A 585 13.37 13.86 33.31
N LEU A 586 13.08 12.91 32.40
CA LEU A 586 13.77 11.61 32.36
C LEU A 586 14.28 11.19 30.98
N CYS A 587 13.80 11.81 29.89
CA CYS A 587 14.13 11.43 28.51
C CYS A 587 15.64 11.45 28.24
N PHE A 588 16.42 12.31 28.89
CA PHE A 588 17.88 12.37 28.74
C PHE A 588 18.59 11.05 29.08
N LEU A 589 17.94 10.14 29.82
CA LEU A 589 18.47 8.81 30.11
C LEU A 589 18.53 7.92 28.86
N VAL A 590 17.67 8.18 27.87
CA VAL A 590 17.43 7.30 26.72
C VAL A 590 17.30 8.03 25.38
N SER A 591 17.28 9.36 25.35
CA SER A 591 17.23 10.20 24.16
C SER A 591 18.17 11.39 24.34
N ASP A 592 18.88 11.76 23.28
CA ASP A 592 19.67 12.99 23.20
C ASP A 592 19.06 14.02 22.23
N GLU A 593 17.80 13.79 21.82
CA GLU A 593 16.96 14.71 21.07
C GLU A 593 15.97 15.46 21.99
N GLY A 594 16.07 15.25 23.31
CA GLY A 594 15.05 15.62 24.28
C GLY A 594 13.85 14.65 24.26
N PRO A 595 12.67 15.10 24.72
CA PRO A 595 11.46 14.29 24.66
C PRO A 595 11.14 13.84 23.25
N ILE A 596 10.88 12.55 23.07
CA ILE A 596 10.37 12.00 21.82
C ILE A 596 8.84 12.02 21.88
N ALA A 597 8.22 12.92 21.11
CA ALA A 597 6.77 13.10 21.14
C ALA A 597 6.00 11.85 20.68
N VAL A 598 6.53 11.19 19.64
CA VAL A 598 5.97 9.99 19.02
C VAL A 598 7.01 8.87 19.09
N PRO A 599 7.06 8.07 20.18
CA PRO A 599 8.10 7.05 20.37
C PRO A 599 7.76 5.74 19.64
N HIS A 600 7.31 5.84 18.39
CA HIS A 600 6.98 4.73 17.50
C HIS A 600 7.01 5.22 16.05
N TYR A 601 7.07 4.27 15.11
CA TYR A 601 6.86 4.52 13.68
C TYR A 601 5.38 4.56 13.29
#